data_AF-A0A6J4RHZ7-F1
#
_entry.id   AF-A0A6J4RHZ7-F1
#
_cell.length_a   1.000
_cell.length_b   1.000
_cell.length_c   1.000
_cell.angle_alpha   90.00
_cell.angle_beta   90.00
_cell.angle_gamma   90.00
#
_symmetry.space_group_name_H-M   'P 1'
#
loop_
_entity.id
_entity.type
_entity.pdbx_description
1 polymer ?
#
loop_
_entity_poly.entity_id
_entity_poly.type
_entity_poly.pdbx_seq_one_letter_code
_entity_poly.pdbx_strand_id
1 'polypeptide(L)'
;MSLSSKQRKTLQAVFEDPVRSNVAWADVEKLIGALEAEVSEGRGSRVRVYLGGVRAVFHHPHPQKGTDRGALKSVRRLLVEAGFEPEE
;
A
#
# COMPACT_ATOMS: atom_id res chain seq x y z
N MET A 1 12.16 -11.92 0.87
CA MET A 1 11.34 -11.73 -0.35
C MET A 1 12.12 -10.93 -1.39
N SER A 2 11.83 -11.06 -2.69
CA SER A 2 12.43 -10.21 -3.73
C SER A 2 11.35 -9.33 -4.36
N LEU A 3 11.43 -8.02 -4.12
CA LEU A 3 10.56 -7.04 -4.78
C LEU A 3 11.03 -6.84 -6.23
N SER A 4 10.09 -6.66 -7.15
CA SER A 4 10.39 -6.18 -8.50
C SER A 4 10.82 -4.71 -8.47
N SER A 5 11.50 -4.25 -9.52
CA SER A 5 11.89 -2.84 -9.66
C SER A 5 10.69 -1.88 -9.59
N LYS A 6 9.50 -2.31 -10.04
CA LYS A 6 8.27 -1.51 -9.94
C LYS A 6 7.78 -1.41 -8.50
N GLN A 7 7.77 -2.53 -7.78
CA GLN A 7 7.35 -2.55 -6.36
C GLN A 7 8.30 -1.75 -5.47
N ARG A 8 9.62 -1.81 -5.70
CA ARG A 8 10.59 -0.95 -4.98
C ARG A 8 10.30 0.53 -5.21
N LYS A 9 10.01 0.94 -6.46
CA LYS A 9 9.62 2.33 -6.77
C LYS A 9 8.32 2.73 -6.08
N THR A 10 7.33 1.83 -6.01
CA THR A 10 6.09 2.09 -5.26
C THR A 10 6.38 2.26 -3.78
N LEU A 11 7.20 1.40 -3.19
CA LEU A 11 7.60 1.49 -1.78
C LEU A 11 8.28 2.85 -1.50
N GLN A 12 9.26 3.24 -2.31
CA GLN A 12 9.90 4.56 -2.19
C GLN A 12 8.90 5.71 -2.33
N ALA A 13 7.99 5.65 -3.32
CA ALA A 13 6.99 6.70 -3.54
C ALA A 13 5.98 6.85 -2.38
N VAL A 14 5.67 5.76 -1.67
CA VAL A 14 4.81 5.78 -0.47
C VAL A 14 5.51 6.46 0.71
N PHE A 15 6.84 6.33 0.80
CA PHE A 15 7.65 6.90 1.88
C PHE A 15 8.16 8.31 1.61
N GLU A 16 8.08 8.79 0.36
CA GLU A 16 8.46 10.15 0.00
C GLU A 16 7.64 11.21 0.77
N ASP A 17 8.31 12.32 1.13
CA ASP A 17 7.68 13.48 1.77
C ASP A 17 7.98 14.75 0.94
N PRO A 18 6.96 15.41 0.36
CA PRO A 18 5.53 15.11 0.45
C PRO A 18 5.12 13.85 -0.33
N VAL A 19 4.13 13.11 0.19
CA VAL A 19 3.61 11.87 -0.43
C VAL A 19 3.18 12.10 -1.88
N ARG A 20 3.75 11.33 -2.82
CA ARG A 20 3.41 11.40 -4.24
C ARG A 20 1.96 11.00 -4.48
N SER A 21 1.14 11.92 -5.00
CA SER A 21 -0.26 11.66 -5.35
C SER A 21 -0.46 10.84 -6.64
N ASN A 22 0.63 10.44 -7.32
CA ASN A 22 0.57 9.69 -8.58
C ASN A 22 0.79 8.17 -8.40
N VAL A 23 0.61 7.64 -7.19
CA VAL A 23 0.72 6.20 -6.95
C VAL A 23 -0.63 5.54 -7.21
N ALA A 24 -0.68 4.64 -8.21
CA ALA A 24 -1.88 3.89 -8.52
C ALA A 24 -2.17 2.84 -7.43
N TRP A 25 -3.46 2.68 -7.05
CA TRP A 25 -3.86 1.70 -6.03
C TRP A 25 -3.44 0.28 -6.41
N ALA A 26 -3.59 -0.09 -7.69
CA ALA A 26 -3.14 -1.37 -8.21
C ALA A 26 -1.63 -1.63 -8.00
N ASP A 27 -0.80 -0.60 -7.97
CA ASP A 27 0.63 -0.75 -7.67
C ASP A 27 0.88 -0.93 -6.16
N VAL A 28 0.05 -0.34 -5.30
CA VAL A 28 0.04 -0.62 -3.85
C VAL A 28 -0.38 -2.05 -3.57
N GLU A 29 -1.45 -2.54 -4.22
CA GLU A 29 -1.94 -3.91 -4.08
C GLU A 29 -0.87 -4.93 -4.47
N LYS A 30 -0.17 -4.68 -5.59
CA LYS A 30 0.96 -5.51 -6.03
C LYS A 30 2.16 -5.44 -5.08
N LEU A 31 2.40 -4.31 -4.42
CA LEU A 31 3.44 -4.17 -3.41
C LEU A 31 3.09 -5.01 -2.18
N ILE A 32 1.93 -4.78 -1.55
CA ILE A 32 1.53 -5.53 -0.34
C ILE A 32 1.40 -7.03 -0.61
N GLY A 33 0.90 -7.44 -1.79
CA GLY A 33 0.84 -8.85 -2.17
C GLY A 33 2.22 -9.49 -2.31
N ALA A 34 3.23 -8.75 -2.76
CA ALA A 34 4.61 -9.24 -2.81
C ALA A 34 5.30 -9.24 -1.44
N LEU A 35 4.76 -8.51 -0.47
CA LEU A 35 5.14 -8.59 0.95
C LEU A 35 4.36 -9.68 1.70
N GLU A 36 3.67 -10.57 0.97
CA GLU A 36 2.87 -11.67 1.52
C GLU A 36 1.70 -11.18 2.39
N ALA A 37 1.14 -10.00 2.06
CA ALA A 37 -0.07 -9.52 2.72
C ALA A 37 -1.30 -10.36 2.35
N GLU A 38 -2.10 -10.68 3.35
CA GLU A 38 -3.44 -11.24 3.16
C GLU A 38 -4.43 -10.10 2.90
N VAL A 39 -5.01 -10.08 1.70
CA VAL A 39 -5.99 -9.08 1.29
C VAL A 39 -7.37 -9.72 1.24
N SER A 40 -8.37 -9.08 1.84
CA SER A 40 -9.76 -9.55 1.84
C SER A 40 -10.74 -8.42 1.58
N GLU A 41 -11.67 -8.66 0.66
CA GLU A 41 -12.74 -7.71 0.35
C GLU A 41 -13.79 -7.69 1.47
N GLY A 42 -14.18 -6.48 1.86
CA GLY A 42 -15.24 -6.23 2.84
C GLY A 42 -16.58 -5.96 2.19
N ARG A 43 -17.57 -5.61 3.02
CA ARG A 43 -18.87 -5.15 2.53
C ARG A 43 -18.70 -3.75 1.90
N GLY A 44 -19.07 -3.60 0.63
CA GLY A 44 -18.84 -2.38 -0.16
C GLY A 44 -17.39 -2.28 -0.67
N SER A 45 -16.94 -1.08 -1.03
CA SER A 45 -15.58 -0.82 -1.55
C SER A 45 -14.49 -0.86 -0.46
N ARG A 46 -14.57 -1.73 0.53
CA ARG A 46 -13.58 -1.82 1.63
C ARG A 46 -12.59 -2.95 1.36
N VAL A 47 -11.30 -2.67 1.52
CA VAL A 47 -10.22 -3.65 1.38
C VAL A 47 -9.57 -3.81 2.75
N ARG A 48 -9.55 -5.01 3.30
CA ARG A 48 -8.83 -5.34 4.53
C ARG A 48 -7.50 -5.95 4.14
N VAL A 49 -6.43 -5.48 4.78
CA VAL A 49 -5.08 -5.96 4.56
C VAL A 49 -4.51 -6.40 5.89
N TYR A 50 -3.95 -7.60 5.91
CA TYR A 50 -3.15 -8.10 7.02
C TYR A 50 -1.73 -8.33 6.53
N LEU A 51 -0.76 -7.68 7.15
CA LEU A 51 0.64 -7.75 6.75
C LEU A 51 1.50 -7.79 8.01
N GLY A 52 2.33 -8.82 8.15
CA GLY A 52 3.32 -8.90 9.24
C GLY A 52 2.73 -8.78 10.66
N GLY A 53 1.50 -9.25 10.90
CA GLY A 53 0.84 -9.10 12.21
C GLY A 53 -0.03 -7.85 12.36
N VAL A 54 0.02 -6.93 11.40
CA VAL A 54 -0.71 -5.66 11.42
C VAL A 54 -1.92 -5.71 10.50
N ARG A 55 -3.06 -5.16 10.96
CA ARG A 55 -4.30 -5.06 10.18
C ARG A 55 -4.60 -3.62 9.83
N ALA A 56 -4.89 -3.36 8.55
CA ALA A 56 -5.41 -2.08 8.08
C ALA A 56 -6.66 -2.28 7.24
N VAL A 57 -7.53 -1.28 7.23
CA VAL A 57 -8.72 -1.23 6.39
C VAL A 57 -8.63 0.01 5.51
N PHE A 58 -8.71 -0.20 4.21
CA PHE A 58 -8.71 0.84 3.20
C PHE A 58 -10.07 0.90 2.53
N HIS A 59 -10.40 2.07 1.99
CA HIS A 59 -11.52 2.23 1.07
C HIS A 59 -10.91 2.24 -0.33
N HIS A 60 -11.33 1.30 -1.19
CA HIS A 60 -10.94 1.26 -2.59
C HIS A 60 -11.32 2.59 -3.23
N PRO A 61 -10.36 3.44 -3.63
CA PRO A 61 -10.68 4.62 -4.41
C PRO A 61 -11.28 4.13 -5.72
N HIS A 62 -12.40 4.71 -6.17
CA HIS A 62 -13.05 4.28 -7.42
C HIS A 62 -12.00 4.19 -8.57
N PRO A 63 -12.11 3.20 -9.46
CA PRO A 63 -11.06 2.77 -10.40
C PRO A 63 -10.51 3.85 -11.36
N GLN A 64 -11.08 5.05 -11.38
CA GLN A 64 -10.67 6.16 -12.23
C GLN A 64 -9.81 7.23 -11.54
N LYS A 65 -9.63 7.18 -10.20
CA LYS A 65 -8.83 8.18 -9.48
C LYS A 65 -7.66 7.51 -8.78
N GLY A 66 -6.47 8.08 -8.95
CA GLY A 66 -5.25 7.65 -8.25
C GLY A 66 -5.47 7.58 -6.73
N THR A 67 -4.56 6.91 -6.03
CA THR A 67 -4.70 6.73 -4.58
C THR A 67 -4.68 8.09 -3.88
N ASP A 68 -5.74 8.41 -3.14
CA ASP A 68 -5.78 9.64 -2.35
C ASP A 68 -4.61 9.70 -1.37
N ARG A 69 -4.05 10.89 -1.14
CA ARG A 69 -2.92 11.10 -0.21
C ARG A 69 -3.19 10.53 1.19
N GLY A 70 -4.45 10.56 1.64
CA GLY A 70 -4.85 9.95 2.91
C GLY A 70 -4.67 8.43 2.92
N ALA A 71 -5.07 7.74 1.85
CA ALA A 71 -4.89 6.31 1.73
C ALA A 71 -3.40 5.95 1.65
N LEU A 72 -2.58 6.69 0.91
CA LEU A 72 -1.13 6.48 0.88
C LEU A 72 -0.47 6.68 2.25
N LYS A 73 -0.88 7.67 3.04
CA LYS A 73 -0.42 7.83 4.43
C LYS A 73 -0.79 6.62 5.29
N SER A 74 -2.00 6.08 5.14
CA SER A 74 -2.41 4.85 5.83
C SER A 74 -1.61 3.63 5.38
N VAL A 75 -1.26 3.53 4.09
CA VAL A 75 -0.40 2.46 3.56
C VAL A 75 1.01 2.59 4.13
N ARG A 76 1.58 3.79 4.15
CA ARG A 76 2.89 4.06 4.78
C ARG A 76 2.88 3.62 6.24
N ARG A 77 1.84 3.96 6.99
CA ARG A 77 1.68 3.53 8.38
C ARG A 77 1.64 2.01 8.52
N LEU A 78 0.84 1.32 7.69
CA LEU A 78 0.78 -0.14 7.69
C LEU A 78 2.16 -0.76 7.45
N LEU A 79 2.90 -0.26 6.46
CA LEU A 79 4.23 -0.76 6.12
C LEU A 79 5.21 -0.56 7.29
N VAL A 80 5.25 0.63 7.88
CA VAL A 80 6.09 0.92 9.05
C VAL A 80 5.72 0.03 10.24
N GLU A 81 4.44 -0.09 10.58
CA GLU A 81 3.98 -0.94 11.69
C GLU A 81 4.28 -2.42 11.43
N ALA A 82 4.28 -2.87 10.17
CA ALA A 82 4.63 -4.22 9.76
C ALA A 82 6.16 -4.44 9.59
N GLY A 83 6.98 -3.42 9.84
CA GLY A 83 8.45 -3.51 9.77
C GLY A 83 9.03 -3.43 8.37
N PHE A 84 8.29 -2.89 7.39
CA PHE A 84 8.75 -2.67 6.03
C PHE A 84 9.10 -1.20 5.81
N GLU A 85 10.37 -0.94 5.53
CA GLU A 85 10.91 0.37 5.15
C GLU A 85 11.63 0.25 3.80
N PRO A 86 11.70 1.31 2.97
CA PRO A 86 12.52 1.29 1.78
C PRO A 86 13.99 1.13 2.18
N GLU A 87 14.69 0.17 1.58
CA GLU A 87 16.16 0.14 1.58
C GLU A 87 16.67 1.35 0.76
N GLU A 88 17.74 2.00 1.24
CA GLU A 88 18.40 3.11 0.53
C GLU A 88 18.95 2.70 -0.85
#